data_AF-A0A2V8Q9R0-F1
#
_entry.id   AF-A0A2V8Q9R0-F1
#
_cell.length_a   1.000
_cell.length_b   1.000
_cell.length_c   1.000
_cell.angle_alpha   90.00
_cell.angle_beta   90.00
_cell.angle_gamma   90.00
#
_symmetry.space_group_name_H-M   'P 1'
#
loop_
_entity.id
_entity.type
_entity.pdbx_description
1 polymer ?
#
loop_
_entity_poly.entity_id
_entity_poly.type
_entity_poly.pdbx_seq_one_letter_code
_entity_poly.pdbx_strand_id
1 'polypeptide(L)'
;MMVLRQCVKLHGRLPQIVVVDGGREFRSIYFDTLLARYECTKKTRPPAKARFGSVCERLFDTTNTQFVYNLEGNTQITRNVRQVTKSVNPKFKATWPLGNLYDRLCEYAYRVYNEIQHTTLGMSPRDAFVAGMACTGRRPHRLIPYGQDFLMWTFPTTPKGNARVQPGRGFKIHHLYYWSDALRDPHVEDSQVDVRYD
;
A
#
# COMPACT_ATOMS: atom_id res chain seq x y z
N MET A 1 -4.61 -0.47 4.05
CA MET A 1 -3.89 -1.73 4.38
C MET A 1 -2.91 -2.22 3.31
N MET A 2 -2.93 -1.68 2.08
CA MET A 2 -2.17 -2.23 0.95
C MET A 2 -0.67 -2.43 1.20
N VAL A 3 0.00 -1.50 1.90
CA VAL A 3 1.43 -1.63 2.23
C VAL A 3 1.71 -2.85 3.11
N LEU A 4 0.87 -3.12 4.11
CA LEU A 4 1.01 -4.29 4.98
C LEU A 4 0.81 -5.60 4.21
N ARG A 5 -0.14 -5.60 3.26
CA ARG A 5 -0.29 -6.73 2.32
C ARG A 5 0.98 -6.97 1.52
N GLN A 6 1.58 -5.90 1.00
CA GLN A 6 2.81 -6.01 0.22
C GLN A 6 3.98 -6.54 1.06
N CYS A 7 4.08 -6.18 2.35
CA CYS A 7 5.06 -6.77 3.25
C CYS A 7 4.89 -8.29 3.38
N VAL A 8 3.66 -8.77 3.59
CA VAL A 8 3.39 -10.21 3.69
C VAL A 8 3.60 -10.90 2.35
N LYS A 9 3.19 -10.30 1.23
CA LYS A 9 3.39 -10.85 -0.11
C LYS A 9 4.88 -11.05 -0.44
N LEU A 10 5.72 -10.08 -0.11
CA LEU A 10 7.15 -10.11 -0.44
C LEU A 10 8.00 -10.89 0.56
N HIS A 11 7.65 -10.83 1.85
CA HIS A 11 8.53 -11.31 2.92
C HIS A 11 7.87 -12.36 3.84
N GLY A 12 6.59 -12.67 3.60
CA GLY A 12 5.78 -13.53 4.46
C GLY A 12 5.66 -13.01 5.89
N ARG A 13 5.81 -11.69 6.12
CA ARG A 13 5.85 -11.12 7.47
C ARG A 13 5.42 -9.66 7.49
N LEU A 14 5.01 -9.21 8.67
CA LEU A 14 4.76 -7.80 8.97
C LEU A 14 5.92 -7.20 9.78
N PRO A 15 6.12 -5.88 9.73
CA PRO A 15 7.01 -5.19 10.66
C PRO A 15 6.53 -5.35 12.10
N GLN A 16 7.43 -5.64 13.04
CA GLN A 16 7.07 -5.74 14.46
C GLN A 16 6.59 -4.39 15.03
N ILE A 17 7.14 -3.29 14.51
CA ILE A 17 6.78 -1.93 14.89
C ILE A 17 6.42 -1.17 13.62
N VAL A 18 5.22 -0.57 13.61
CA VAL A 18 4.76 0.31 12.54
C VAL A 18 4.68 1.72 13.09
N VAL A 19 5.50 2.62 12.55
CA VAL A 19 5.48 4.04 12.89
C VAL A 19 4.62 4.77 11.88
N VAL A 20 3.60 5.48 12.36
CA VAL A 20 2.64 6.24 11.54
C VAL A 20 2.63 7.72 11.93
N ASP A 21 2.16 8.58 11.05
CA ASP A 21 1.88 9.96 11.39
C ASP A 21 0.57 10.11 12.19
N GLY A 22 0.23 11.35 12.57
CA GLY A 22 -0.97 11.68 13.34
C GLY A 22 -2.27 11.78 12.52
N GLY A 23 -2.28 11.31 11.27
CA GLY A 23 -3.42 11.35 10.36
C GLY A 23 -4.67 10.65 10.91
N ARG A 24 -5.85 11.07 10.44
CA ARG A 24 -7.12 10.46 10.87
C ARG A 24 -7.25 9.03 10.35
N GLU A 25 -6.72 8.75 9.18
CA GLU A 25 -6.68 7.45 8.52
C GLU A 25 -6.00 6.38 9.38
N PHE A 26 -4.98 6.77 10.17
CA PHE A 26 -4.29 5.86 11.07
C PHE A 26 -5.02 5.68 12.40
N ARG A 27 -6.15 6.35 12.64
CA ARG A 27 -7.06 6.08 13.77
C ARG A 27 -8.21 5.14 13.40
N SER A 28 -8.04 4.40 12.30
CA SER A 28 -9.01 3.41 11.84
C SER A 28 -9.02 2.17 12.75
N ILE A 29 -10.20 1.76 13.20
CA ILE A 29 -10.38 0.51 13.95
C ILE A 29 -9.90 -0.71 13.15
N TYR A 30 -10.03 -0.69 11.82
CA TYR A 30 -9.56 -1.77 10.95
C TYR A 30 -8.04 -1.87 10.93
N PHE A 31 -7.35 -0.72 10.93
CA PHE A 31 -5.88 -0.67 11.02
C PHE A 31 -5.42 -1.27 12.35
N ASP A 32 -6.02 -0.80 13.44
CA ASP A 32 -5.62 -1.20 14.78
C ASP A 32 -5.97 -2.67 15.06
N THR A 33 -7.11 -3.16 14.56
CA THR A 33 -7.50 -4.58 14.66
C THR A 33 -6.53 -5.47 13.89
N LEU A 34 -6.14 -5.10 12.67
CA LEU A 34 -5.18 -5.86 11.88
C LEU A 34 -3.81 -5.92 12.59
N LEU A 35 -3.31 -4.78 13.08
CA LEU A 35 -2.04 -4.75 13.79
C LEU A 35 -2.10 -5.56 15.09
N ALA A 36 -3.18 -5.45 15.86
CA ALA A 36 -3.37 -6.22 17.09
C ALA A 36 -3.44 -7.74 16.81
N ARG A 37 -4.15 -8.15 15.76
CA ARG A 37 -4.28 -9.56 15.36
C ARG A 37 -2.93 -10.21 15.07
N TYR A 38 -2.01 -9.45 14.50
CA TYR A 38 -0.66 -9.91 14.16
C TYR A 38 0.41 -9.38 15.12
N GLU A 39 0.02 -8.96 16.33
CA GLU A 39 0.93 -8.54 17.42
C GLU A 39 1.93 -7.45 17.01
N CYS A 40 1.54 -6.58 16.09
CA CYS A 40 2.34 -5.47 15.61
C CYS A 40 2.15 -4.25 16.52
N THR A 41 3.25 -3.65 16.97
CA THR A 41 3.22 -2.43 17.78
C THR A 41 3.04 -1.20 16.91
N LYS A 42 1.94 -0.48 17.08
CA LYS A 42 1.74 0.83 16.46
C LYS A 42 2.40 1.93 17.29
N LYS A 43 3.16 2.82 16.65
CA LYS A 43 3.68 4.04 17.26
C LYS A 43 3.25 5.25 16.44
N THR A 44 2.65 6.24 17.09
CA THR A 44 2.33 7.52 16.46
C THR A 44 3.48 8.49 16.65
N ARG A 45 3.92 9.12 15.56
CA ARG A 45 4.95 10.15 15.59
C ARG A 45 4.52 11.34 16.46
N PRO A 46 5.41 11.93 17.29
CA PRO A 46 5.08 13.14 18.04
C PRO A 46 4.75 14.31 17.11
N PRO A 47 3.77 15.16 17.47
CA PRO A 47 3.45 16.36 16.71
C PRO A 47 4.68 17.29 16.64
N ALA A 48 4.82 18.01 15.52
CA ALA A 48 5.86 19.03 15.30
C ALA A 48 7.34 18.56 15.43
N LYS A 49 7.64 17.25 15.39
CA LYS A 49 9.02 16.72 15.34
C LYS A 49 9.40 16.29 13.92
N ALA A 50 9.94 17.23 13.14
CA ALA A 50 10.31 17.04 11.72
C ALA A 50 11.29 15.87 11.48
N ARG A 51 12.20 15.59 12.42
CA ARG A 51 13.23 14.55 12.28
C ARG A 51 12.66 13.15 11.95
N PHE A 52 11.48 12.82 12.48
CA PHE A 52 10.85 11.51 12.25
C PHE A 52 10.25 11.36 10.84
N GLY A 53 10.02 12.45 10.10
CA GLY A 53 9.56 12.40 8.70
C GLY A 53 10.69 12.34 7.67
N SER A 54 11.89 12.78 8.06
CA SER A 54 13.02 12.98 7.15
C SER A 54 13.45 11.74 6.37
N VAL A 55 13.23 10.53 6.90
CA VAL A 55 13.54 9.28 6.20
C VAL A 55 12.58 9.05 5.04
N CYS A 56 11.27 9.21 5.26
CA CYS A 56 10.27 9.07 4.21
C CYS A 56 10.43 10.16 3.15
N GLU A 57 10.64 11.41 3.58
CA GLU A 57 10.89 12.54 2.68
C GLU A 57 12.10 12.27 1.77
N ARG A 58 13.23 11.83 2.34
CA ARG A 58 14.42 11.46 1.56
C ARG A 58 14.14 10.33 0.56
N LEU A 59 13.36 9.32 0.95
CA LEU A 59 13.00 8.23 0.06
C LEU A 59 12.12 8.71 -1.11
N PHE A 60 11.18 9.62 -0.84
CA PHE A 60 10.37 10.26 -1.87
C PHE A 60 11.22 11.10 -2.81
N ASP A 61 12.12 11.93 -2.29
CA ASP A 61 13.02 12.76 -3.11
C ASP A 61 13.94 11.92 -3.99
N THR A 62 14.44 10.80 -3.45
CA THR A 62 15.27 9.85 -4.19
C THR A 62 14.47 9.20 -5.32
N THR A 63 13.25 8.73 -5.03
CA THR A 63 12.34 8.13 -6.02
C THR A 63 11.96 9.15 -7.10
N ASN A 64 11.69 10.39 -6.71
CA ASN A 64 11.38 11.45 -7.66
C ASN A 64 12.55 11.69 -8.60
N THR A 65 13.75 11.86 -8.05
CA THR A 65 14.96 12.18 -8.82
C THR A 65 15.42 11.03 -9.71
N GLN A 66 15.42 9.80 -9.20
CA GLN A 66 15.94 8.65 -9.93
C GLN A 66 14.92 7.98 -10.84
N PHE A 67 13.62 8.11 -10.56
CA PHE A 67 12.57 7.44 -11.33
C PHE A 67 11.60 8.44 -11.98
N VAL A 68 10.80 9.17 -11.18
CA VAL A 68 9.65 9.95 -11.69
C VAL A 68 10.08 11.02 -12.69
N TYR A 69 11.18 11.72 -12.42
CA TYR A 69 11.69 12.80 -13.26
C TYR A 69 12.31 12.31 -14.58
N ASN A 70 12.60 11.02 -14.68
CA ASN A 70 13.11 10.39 -15.90
C ASN A 70 11.99 9.83 -16.78
N LEU A 71 10.73 9.85 -16.31
CA LEU A 71 9.59 9.38 -17.10
C LEU A 71 9.22 10.39 -18.19
N GLU A 72 8.86 9.88 -19.36
CA GLU A 72 8.27 10.70 -20.42
C GLU A 72 6.94 11.30 -19.95
N GLY A 73 6.70 12.57 -20.27
CA GLY A 73 5.50 13.29 -19.83
C GLY A 73 5.54 13.75 -18.38
N ASN A 74 6.70 13.72 -17.72
CA ASN A 74 6.85 14.37 -16.41
C ASN A 74 6.65 15.89 -16.50
N THR A 75 6.25 16.50 -15.39
CA THR A 75 5.84 17.91 -15.34
C THR A 75 6.93 18.86 -14.84
N GLN A 76 8.20 18.45 -14.74
CA GLN A 76 9.25 19.33 -14.20
C GLN A 76 9.38 20.64 -14.99
N ILE A 77 9.28 20.56 -16.32
CA ILE A 77 9.39 21.72 -17.22
C ILE A 77 8.27 22.75 -17.00
N THR A 78 7.13 22.35 -16.44
CA THR A 78 6.01 23.29 -16.21
C THR A 78 6.27 24.25 -15.06
N ARG A 79 7.34 24.06 -14.27
CA ARG A 79 7.79 25.05 -13.28
C ARG A 79 8.26 26.35 -13.96
N ASN A 80 8.84 26.25 -15.16
CA ASN A 80 9.26 27.38 -15.98
C ASN A 80 8.40 27.45 -17.24
N VAL A 81 7.14 27.85 -17.10
CA VAL A 81 6.13 27.84 -18.19
C VAL A 81 6.63 28.52 -19.48
N ARG A 82 7.51 29.53 -19.38
CA ARG A 82 8.10 30.24 -20.52
C ARG A 82 9.00 29.36 -21.41
N GLN A 83 9.50 28.24 -20.91
CA GLN A 83 10.33 27.28 -21.65
C GLN A 83 9.51 26.13 -22.26
N VAL A 84 8.20 26.08 -22.01
CA VAL A 84 7.32 25.02 -22.49
C VAL A 84 6.90 25.31 -23.93
N THR A 85 7.52 24.65 -24.89
CA THR A 85 7.06 24.63 -26.29
C THR A 85 6.06 23.49 -26.51
N LYS A 86 5.35 23.50 -27.65
CA LYS A 86 4.39 22.44 -28.01
C LYS A 86 5.04 21.04 -28.04
N SER A 87 6.30 20.93 -28.47
CA SER A 87 7.01 19.66 -28.61
C SER A 87 7.52 19.08 -27.28
N VAL A 88 7.72 19.92 -26.26
CA VAL A 88 8.18 19.50 -24.92
C VAL A 88 7.08 19.58 -23.87
N ASN A 89 5.86 19.97 -24.25
CA ASN A 89 4.75 20.09 -23.32
C ASN A 89 4.30 18.70 -22.82
N PRO A 90 4.38 18.45 -21.49
CA PRO A 90 4.06 17.15 -20.91
C PRO A 90 2.63 16.67 -21.19
N LYS A 91 1.69 17.60 -21.40
CA LYS A 91 0.28 17.28 -21.70
C LYS A 91 0.13 16.43 -22.97
N PHE A 92 1.02 16.61 -23.95
CA PHE A 92 1.01 15.82 -25.20
C PHE A 92 1.90 14.58 -25.13
N LYS A 93 2.54 14.32 -23.99
CA LYS A 93 3.45 13.20 -23.73
C LYS A 93 2.99 12.30 -22.59
N ALA A 94 1.73 12.42 -22.18
CA ALA A 94 1.15 11.58 -21.13
C ALA A 94 0.91 10.16 -21.67
N THR A 95 1.94 9.32 -21.63
CA THR A 95 1.98 7.98 -22.25
C THR A 95 1.84 6.83 -21.28
N TRP A 96 1.71 7.10 -19.98
CA TRP A 96 1.74 6.08 -18.92
C TRP A 96 0.35 5.74 -18.38
N PRO A 97 -0.24 4.58 -18.73
CA PRO A 97 -1.34 3.99 -17.97
C PRO A 97 -0.93 3.70 -16.53
N LEU A 98 -1.88 3.78 -15.58
CA LEU A 98 -1.61 3.55 -14.16
C LEU A 98 -1.00 2.17 -13.89
N GLY A 99 -1.47 1.12 -14.56
CA GLY A 99 -0.93 -0.24 -14.42
C GLY A 99 0.55 -0.31 -14.81
N ASN A 100 0.90 0.19 -16.00
CA ASN A 100 2.29 0.22 -16.47
C ASN A 100 3.19 1.06 -15.57
N LEU A 101 2.69 2.20 -15.08
CA LEU A 101 3.43 3.05 -14.13
C LEU A 101 3.70 2.31 -12.82
N TYR A 102 2.69 1.60 -12.31
CA TYR A 102 2.82 0.79 -11.10
C TYR A 102 3.87 -0.32 -11.28
N ASP A 103 3.82 -1.06 -12.39
CA ASP A 103 4.77 -2.13 -12.67
C ASP A 103 6.22 -1.60 -12.74
N ARG A 104 6.43 -0.48 -13.43
CA ARG A 104 7.75 0.16 -13.53
C ARG A 104 8.23 0.72 -12.20
N LEU A 105 7.34 1.27 -11.38
CA LEU A 105 7.68 1.72 -10.03
C LEU A 105 8.08 0.54 -9.15
N CYS A 106 7.38 -0.60 -9.23
CA CYS A 106 7.74 -1.82 -8.50
C CYS A 106 9.08 -2.39 -8.97
N GLU A 107 9.35 -2.41 -10.28
CA GLU A 107 10.64 -2.81 -10.82
C GLU A 107 11.77 -1.92 -10.30
N TYR A 108 11.59 -0.60 -10.37
CA TYR A 108 12.54 0.37 -9.82
C TYR A 108 12.76 0.11 -8.32
N ALA A 109 11.70 0.02 -7.51
CA ALA A 109 11.82 -0.09 -6.07
C ALA A 109 12.46 -1.41 -5.60
N TYR A 110 12.08 -2.54 -6.22
CA TYR A 110 12.47 -3.86 -5.71
C TYR A 110 13.71 -4.44 -6.37
N ARG A 111 14.05 -4.00 -7.58
CA ARG A 111 15.25 -4.43 -8.30
C ARG A 111 16.30 -3.34 -8.33
N VAL A 112 15.99 -2.19 -8.94
CA VAL A 112 17.00 -1.15 -9.20
C VAL A 112 17.47 -0.49 -7.90
N TYR A 113 16.59 0.21 -7.19
CA TYR A 113 16.93 0.91 -5.96
C TYR A 113 17.47 -0.04 -4.87
N ASN A 114 16.91 -1.25 -4.81
CA ASN A 114 17.28 -2.25 -3.82
C ASN A 114 18.71 -2.81 -4.03
N GLU A 115 19.28 -2.68 -5.24
CA GLU A 115 20.62 -3.15 -5.60
C GLU A 115 21.65 -2.00 -5.66
N ILE A 116 21.21 -0.74 -5.72
CA ILE A 116 22.11 0.41 -5.75
C ILE A 116 22.79 0.60 -4.38
N GLN A 117 24.07 0.93 -4.41
CA GLN A 117 24.84 1.32 -3.22
C GLN A 117 24.22 2.53 -2.53
N HIS A 118 23.82 2.36 -1.27
CA HIS A 118 23.20 3.41 -0.48
C HIS A 118 24.25 4.12 0.38
N THR A 119 24.44 5.42 0.16
CA THR A 119 25.48 6.23 0.81
C THR A 119 25.48 6.14 2.34
N THR A 120 24.31 6.17 2.98
CA THR A 120 24.21 6.06 4.45
C THR A 120 24.42 4.64 4.98
N LEU A 121 24.14 3.61 4.18
CA LEU A 121 24.29 2.21 4.61
C LEU A 121 25.69 1.66 4.31
N GLY A 122 26.40 2.26 3.34
CA GLY A 122 27.66 1.73 2.82
C GLY A 122 27.52 0.42 2.03
N MET A 123 26.29 0.00 1.77
CA MET A 123 25.92 -1.21 1.02
C MET A 123 24.55 -1.02 0.36
N SER A 124 24.12 -1.98 -0.48
CA SER A 124 22.77 -1.93 -1.04
C SER A 124 21.70 -2.22 0.02
N PRO A 125 20.47 -1.70 -0.11
CA PRO A 125 19.37 -2.06 0.79
C PRO A 125 19.11 -3.57 0.85
N ARG A 126 19.28 -4.28 -0.27
CA ARG A 126 19.19 -5.75 -0.32
C ARG A 126 20.24 -6.40 0.56
N ASP A 127 21.51 -6.00 0.44
CA ASP A 127 22.60 -6.59 1.22
C ASP A 127 22.42 -6.33 2.72
N ALA A 128 22.01 -5.11 3.08
CA ALA A 128 21.68 -4.76 4.45
C ALA A 128 20.55 -5.64 5.02
N PHE A 129 19.51 -5.90 4.22
CA PHE A 129 18.42 -6.79 4.60
C PHE A 129 18.89 -8.23 4.79
N VAL A 130 19.67 -8.77 3.85
CA VAL A 130 20.21 -10.14 3.92
C VAL A 130 21.14 -10.30 5.13
N ALA A 131 22.04 -9.35 5.37
CA ALA A 131 22.93 -9.35 6.53
C ALA A 131 22.13 -9.28 7.84
N GLY A 132 21.15 -8.39 7.93
CA GLY A 132 20.26 -8.29 9.10
C GLY A 132 19.51 -9.59 9.38
N MET A 133 19.01 -10.25 8.34
CA MET A 133 18.33 -11.55 8.45
C MET A 133 19.27 -12.68 8.88
N ALA A 134 20.53 -12.66 8.42
CA ALA A 134 21.54 -13.63 8.85
C ALA A 134 21.87 -13.47 10.35
N CYS A 135 22.00 -12.23 10.84
CA CYS A 135 22.30 -11.95 12.24
C CYS A 135 21.14 -12.21 13.20
N THR A 136 19.89 -12.02 12.76
CA THR A 136 18.70 -12.07 13.66
C THR A 136 17.84 -13.33 13.52
N GLY A 137 18.11 -14.14 12.49
CA GLY A 137 17.44 -15.42 12.24
C GLY A 137 16.12 -15.29 11.45
N ARG A 138 15.74 -16.38 10.76
CA ARG A 138 14.61 -16.37 9.81
C ARG A 138 13.22 -16.51 10.43
N ARG A 139 13.10 -17.14 11.61
CA ARG A 139 11.83 -17.36 12.36
C ARG A 139 10.68 -17.87 11.47
N PRO A 140 10.81 -19.05 10.84
CA PRO A 140 9.81 -19.56 9.89
C PRO A 140 8.41 -19.74 10.52
N HIS A 141 8.33 -20.05 11.81
CA HIS A 141 7.07 -20.16 12.55
C HIS A 141 6.29 -18.84 12.71
N ARG A 142 6.91 -17.69 12.42
CA ARG A 142 6.25 -16.38 12.42
C ARG A 142 5.83 -15.92 11.03
N LEU A 143 6.00 -16.77 10.01
CA LEU A 143 5.58 -16.43 8.66
C LEU A 143 4.05 -16.40 8.58
N ILE A 144 3.53 -15.36 7.93
CA ILE A 144 2.12 -15.15 7.67
C ILE A 144 1.87 -15.58 6.22
N PRO A 145 1.04 -16.60 5.97
CA PRO A 145 0.63 -16.95 4.63
C PRO A 145 -0.15 -15.80 3.99
N TYR A 146 0.18 -15.47 2.74
CA TYR A 146 -0.60 -14.53 1.94
C TYR A 146 -1.86 -15.22 1.38
N GLY A 147 -2.74 -15.63 2.30
CA GLY A 147 -3.97 -16.37 1.99
C GLY A 147 -5.24 -15.59 2.28
N GLN A 148 -6.38 -16.22 2.01
CA GLN A 148 -7.70 -15.59 2.16
C GLN A 148 -7.93 -15.06 3.58
N ASP A 149 -7.55 -15.81 4.62
CA ASP A 149 -7.72 -15.36 6.01
C ASP A 149 -7.01 -14.04 6.29
N PHE A 150 -5.75 -13.91 5.85
CA PHE A 150 -5.00 -12.66 5.97
C PHE A 150 -5.66 -11.53 5.18
N LEU A 151 -6.09 -11.81 3.94
CA LEU A 151 -6.79 -10.82 3.12
C LEU A 151 -8.09 -10.35 3.77
N MET A 152 -8.90 -11.25 4.33
CA MET A 152 -10.14 -10.90 5.03
C MET A 152 -9.88 -9.96 6.21
N TRP A 153 -8.82 -10.18 6.98
CA TRP A 153 -8.44 -9.27 8.08
C TRP A 153 -8.03 -7.89 7.60
N THR A 154 -7.56 -7.77 6.37
CA THR A 154 -7.12 -6.49 5.79
C THR A 154 -8.24 -5.71 5.10
N PHE A 155 -9.41 -6.33 4.87
CA PHE A 155 -10.56 -5.68 4.26
C PHE A 155 -11.39 -4.93 5.31
N PRO A 156 -11.67 -3.63 5.13
CA PRO A 156 -12.67 -2.93 5.93
C PRO A 156 -14.08 -3.46 5.66
N THR A 157 -15.02 -3.00 6.49
CA THR A 157 -16.46 -3.24 6.30
C THR A 157 -17.23 -1.90 6.27
N THR A 158 -18.53 -1.97 6.03
CA THR A 158 -19.45 -0.83 6.13
C THR A 158 -19.50 -0.35 7.59
N PRO A 159 -19.95 0.89 7.88
CA PRO A 159 -20.11 1.35 9.26
C PRO A 159 -20.99 0.45 10.14
N LYS A 160 -21.90 -0.34 9.53
CA LYS A 160 -22.78 -1.29 10.23
C LYS A 160 -22.19 -2.71 10.32
N GLY A 161 -21.10 -3.01 9.62
CA GLY A 161 -20.54 -4.35 9.50
C GLY A 161 -21.22 -5.23 8.44
N ASN A 162 -22.44 -4.89 8.05
CA ASN A 162 -23.29 -5.69 7.19
C ASN A 162 -23.92 -4.88 6.05
N ALA A 163 -24.55 -5.61 5.12
CA ALA A 163 -25.38 -5.06 4.05
C ALA A 163 -26.65 -5.91 3.87
N ARG A 164 -27.75 -5.26 3.51
CA ARG A 164 -29.02 -5.93 3.19
C ARG A 164 -28.96 -6.56 1.81
N VAL A 165 -29.35 -7.82 1.71
CA VAL A 165 -29.50 -8.53 0.43
C VAL A 165 -30.84 -8.14 -0.19
N GLN A 166 -30.80 -7.55 -1.38
CA GLN A 166 -31.98 -7.26 -2.20
C GLN A 166 -32.30 -8.48 -3.06
N PRO A 167 -33.55 -8.99 -3.02
CA PRO A 167 -33.99 -10.12 -3.84
C PRO A 167 -33.64 -9.92 -5.32
N GLY A 168 -33.02 -10.93 -5.93
CA GLY A 168 -32.61 -10.92 -7.34
C GLY A 168 -31.54 -9.88 -7.75
N ARG A 169 -30.97 -9.12 -6.80
CA ARG A 169 -29.94 -8.08 -7.09
C ARG A 169 -28.70 -8.16 -6.21
N GLY A 170 -28.79 -8.80 -5.04
CA GLY A 170 -27.70 -8.92 -4.08
C GLY A 170 -27.59 -7.67 -3.22
N PHE A 171 -26.39 -7.24 -2.86
CA PHE A 171 -26.21 -6.06 -2.00
C PHE A 171 -25.44 -4.95 -2.69
N LYS A 172 -25.61 -3.71 -2.20
CA LYS A 172 -25.03 -2.51 -2.81
C LYS A 172 -24.03 -1.84 -1.87
N ILE A 173 -22.80 -1.61 -2.35
CA ILE A 173 -21.74 -0.87 -1.64
C ILE A 173 -21.14 0.14 -2.61
N HIS A 174 -20.99 1.40 -2.20
CA HIS A 174 -20.42 2.48 -3.01
C HIS A 174 -20.99 2.56 -4.43
N HIS A 175 -22.31 2.41 -4.54
CA HIS A 175 -23.07 2.40 -5.80
C HIS A 175 -22.89 1.18 -6.72
N LEU A 176 -22.05 0.22 -6.34
CA LEU A 176 -21.85 -1.04 -7.06
C LEU A 176 -22.72 -2.14 -6.45
N TYR A 177 -23.32 -2.96 -7.31
CA TYR A 177 -24.04 -4.16 -6.90
C TYR A 177 -23.11 -5.37 -6.93
N TYR A 178 -23.19 -6.16 -5.87
CA TYR A 178 -22.46 -7.41 -5.71
C TYR A 178 -23.46 -8.55 -5.65
N TRP A 179 -23.23 -9.58 -6.46
CA TRP A 179 -24.11 -10.73 -6.63
C TRP A 179 -23.32 -12.04 -6.58
N SER A 180 -23.95 -13.09 -6.05
CA SER A 180 -23.53 -14.48 -6.17
C SER A 180 -24.75 -15.39 -6.12
N ASP A 181 -24.65 -16.62 -6.64
CA ASP A 181 -25.79 -17.56 -6.63
C ASP A 181 -26.25 -17.93 -5.22
N ALA A 182 -25.35 -17.89 -4.23
CA ALA A 182 -25.69 -18.10 -2.82
C ALA A 182 -26.66 -17.04 -2.25
N LEU A 183 -26.73 -15.85 -2.85
CA LEU A 183 -27.67 -14.80 -2.45
C LEU A 183 -29.10 -15.00 -2.99
N ARG A 184 -29.32 -16.03 -3.81
CA ARG A 184 -30.66 -16.42 -4.30
C ARG A 184 -31.43 -17.29 -3.29
N ASP A 185 -30.77 -17.81 -2.27
CA ASP A 185 -31.44 -18.59 -1.23
C ASP A 185 -32.53 -17.73 -0.56
N PRO A 186 -33.81 -18.16 -0.57
CA PRO A 186 -34.91 -17.41 0.05
C PRO A 186 -34.69 -17.11 1.55
N HIS A 187 -33.86 -17.90 2.24
CA HIS A 187 -33.48 -17.65 3.63
C HIS A 187 -32.45 -16.51 3.80
N VAL A 188 -31.71 -16.20 2.74
CA VAL A 188 -30.70 -15.15 2.70
C VAL A 188 -31.26 -13.86 2.10
N GLU A 189 -32.24 -13.96 1.21
CA GLU A 189 -32.97 -12.80 0.72
C GLU A 189 -33.53 -11.94 1.86
N ASP A 190 -33.42 -10.62 1.72
CA ASP A 190 -33.83 -9.63 2.71
C ASP A 190 -33.08 -9.63 4.05
N SER A 191 -32.16 -10.56 4.25
CA SER A 191 -31.32 -10.65 5.45
C SER A 191 -30.16 -9.64 5.44
N GLN A 192 -29.55 -9.44 6.61
CA GLN A 192 -28.28 -8.74 6.74
C GLN A 192 -27.14 -9.74 6.64
N VAL A 193 -26.23 -9.53 5.69
CA VAL A 193 -25.01 -10.33 5.56
C VAL A 193 -23.80 -9.49 5.95
N ASP A 194 -22.86 -10.10 6.67
CA ASP A 194 -21.58 -9.46 6.95
C ASP A 194 -20.81 -9.25 5.65
N VAL A 195 -20.30 -8.05 5.43
CA VAL A 195 -19.56 -7.73 4.21
C VAL A 195 -18.19 -7.20 4.54
N ARG A 196 -17.20 -7.61 3.75
CA ARG A 196 -15.88 -6.97 3.69
C ARG A 196 -15.55 -6.67 2.23
N TYR A 197 -14.89 -5.55 1.99
CA TYR A 197 -14.55 -5.09 0.64
C TYR A 197 -13.18 -4.42 0.62
N ASP A 198 -12.61 -4.27 -0.57
CA ASP A 198 -11.37 -3.53 -0.84
C ASP A 198 -11.65 -2.27 -1.68
#